data_AF-A0A8S3DBC5-F1
#
_entry.id   AF-A0A8S3DBC5-F1
#
_cell.length_a   1.000
_cell.length_b   1.000
_cell.length_c   1.000
_cell.angle_alpha   90.00
_cell.angle_beta   90.00
_cell.angle_gamma   90.00
#
_symmetry.space_group_name_H-M   'P 1'
#
loop_
_entity.id
_entity.type
_entity.pdbx_description
1 polymer ?
#
loop_
_entity_poly.entity_id
_entity_poly.type
_entity_poly.pdbx_seq_one_letter_code
_entity_poly.pdbx_strand_id
1 'polypeptide(L)' 'ANSELKEAYEGFVHIHIDQVNVSLAQLFRIIESCKETHSIENYTVSQTTLEQVFLNFARSQLDPDELRR' A
#
# COMPACT_ATOMS: atom_id res chain seq x y z
N ALA A 1 10.05 9.06 2.67
CA ALA A 1 9.38 7.77 2.39
C ALA A 1 8.65 7.91 1.07
N ASN A 2 8.94 7.05 0.11
CA ASN A 2 8.23 7.05 -1.17
C ASN A 2 6.90 6.32 -0.95
N SER A 3 5.79 7.02 -1.16
CA SER A 3 4.45 6.46 -1.08
C SER A 3 3.73 6.78 -2.39
N GLU A 4 3.16 5.75 -3.01
CA GLU A 4 2.44 5.87 -4.27
C GLU A 4 0.93 5.78 -4.01
N LEU A 5 0.17 6.74 -4.55
CA LEU A 5 -1.29 6.67 -4.57
C LEU A 5 -1.70 5.68 -5.66
N LYS A 6 -2.29 4.54 -5.28
CA LYS A 6 -2.74 3.55 -6.25
C LYS A 6 -4.12 3.86 -6.80
N GLU A 7 -5.08 4.19 -5.93
CA GLU A 7 -6.48 4.37 -6.32
C GLU A 7 -7.21 5.35 -5.38
N ALA A 8 -8.14 6.13 -5.95
CA ALA A 8 -9.04 7.01 -5.20
C ALA A 8 -10.49 6.82 -5.70
N TYR A 9 -11.39 6.39 -4.81
CA TYR A 9 -12.81 6.12 -5.12
C TYR A 9 -13.68 6.68 -3.99
N GLU A 10 -14.72 7.47 -4.30
CA GLU A 10 -15.79 7.88 -3.36
C GLU A 10 -15.34 8.20 -1.91
N GLY A 11 -14.20 8.89 -1.74
CA GLY A 11 -13.66 9.28 -0.42
C GLY A 11 -12.62 8.33 0.19
N PHE A 12 -12.29 7.22 -0.48
CA PHE A 12 -11.22 6.30 -0.11
C PHE A 12 -9.92 6.61 -0.85
N VAL A 13 -8.80 6.48 -0.15
CA VAL A 13 -7.45 6.69 -0.68
C VAL A 13 -6.61 5.44 -0.40
N HIS A 14 -6.17 4.75 -1.45
CA HIS A 14 -5.28 3.59 -1.34
C HIS A 14 -3.83 4.01 -1.53
N ILE A 15 -3.04 3.94 -0.45
CA ILE A 15 -1.63 4.32 -0.45
C ILE A 15 -0.76 3.07 -0.33
N HIS A 16 0.19 2.91 -1.24
CA HIS A 16 1.22 1.88 -1.17
C HIS A 16 2.54 2.48 -0.69
N ILE A 17 3.23 1.79 0.23
CA ILE A 17 4.46 2.27 0.84
C ILE A 17 5.54 1.19 0.62
N ASP A 18 6.49 1.48 -0.27
CA ASP A 18 7.48 0.50 -0.75
C ASP A 18 8.70 0.33 0.15
N GLN A 19 8.87 1.20 1.15
CA GLN A 19 10.11 1.30 1.94
C GLN A 19 9.78 1.27 3.43
N VAL A 20 10.01 0.13 4.09
CA VAL A 20 9.55 -0.13 5.46
C VAL A 20 10.67 0.09 6.49
N ASN A 21 11.03 1.35 6.71
CA ASN A 21 11.66 1.77 7.98
C ASN A 21 10.61 2.21 9.02
N VAL A 22 9.33 1.93 8.76
CA VAL A 22 8.20 2.35 9.59
C VAL A 22 7.43 1.10 10.01
N SER A 23 7.41 0.83 11.32
CA SER A 23 6.58 -0.23 11.90
C SER A 23 5.09 0.07 11.74
N LEU A 24 4.25 -0.98 11.72
CA LEU A 24 2.80 -0.84 11.77
C LEU A 24 2.36 0.08 12.92
N ALA A 25 2.95 -0.08 14.10
CA ALA A 25 2.63 0.75 15.27
C ALA A 25 2.91 2.25 15.04
N GLN A 26 3.99 2.59 14.32
CA GLN A 26 4.26 3.98 13.93
C GLN A 26 3.25 4.47 12.90
N LEU A 27 2.89 3.64 11.92
CA LEU A 27 1.92 3.99 10.88
C LEU A 27 0.52 4.22 11.48
N PHE A 28 0.09 3.35 12.39
CA PHE A 28 -1.15 3.53 13.15
C PHE A 28 -1.17 4.85 13.91
N ARG A 29 -0.09 5.21 14.62
CA ARG A 29 0.00 6.50 15.32
C ARG A 29 -0.11 7.71 14.39
N ILE A 30 0.51 7.64 13.21
CA ILE A 30 0.44 8.73 12.22
C ILE A 30 -0.99 8.90 11.74
N ILE A 31 -1.67 7.81 11.37
CA ILE A 31 -3.04 7.88 10.86
C ILE A 31 -4.02 8.35 11.94
N GLU A 32 -3.86 7.90 13.19
CA GLU A 32 -4.66 8.39 14.33
C GLU A 32 -4.49 9.90 14.55
N SER A 33 -3.26 10.41 14.51
CA SER A 33 -3.03 11.87 14.62
C SER A 33 -3.63 12.65 13.45
N CYS A 34 -3.59 12.09 12.24
CA CYS A 34 -4.28 12.68 11.09
C CYS A 34 -5.81 12.64 11.27
N LYS A 35 -6.37 11.61 11.89
CA LYS A 35 -7.82 11.50 12.16
C LYS A 35 -8.31 12.56 13.15
N GLU A 36 -7.48 12.97 14.10
CA GLU A 36 -7.82 14.06 15.03
C GLU A 36 -7.92 15.43 14.33
N THR A 37 -7.22 15.61 13.21
CA THR A 37 -7.09 16.90 12.51
C THR A 37 -7.79 16.95 11.15
N HIS A 38 -8.18 15.79 10.61
CA HIS A 38 -8.81 15.63 9.32
C HIS A 38 -10.05 14.73 9.42
N SER A 39 -10.99 14.89 8.50
CA SER A 39 -12.26 14.13 8.47
C SER A 39 -12.10 12.70 7.96
N ILE A 40 -11.20 11.92 8.54
CA ILE A 40 -11.05 10.49 8.25
C ILE A 40 -12.09 9.72 9.06
N GLU A 41 -13.11 9.15 8.42
CA GLU A 41 -14.11 8.35 9.14
C GLU A 41 -13.51 7.02 9.61
N ASN A 42 -13.03 6.22 8.65
CA ASN A 42 -12.51 4.88 8.88
C ASN A 42 -11.21 4.68 8.07
N TYR A 43 -10.31 3.83 8.57
CA TYR A 43 -9.10 3.44 7.83
C TYR A 43 -8.78 1.97 8.10
N THR A 44 -7.95 1.38 7.23
CA THR A 44 -7.43 0.03 7.40
C THR A 44 -5.97 0.02 6.99
N VAL A 45 -5.13 -0.65 7.77
CA VAL A 45 -3.72 -0.86 7.49
C VAL A 45 -3.47 -2.36 7.40
N SER A 46 -2.84 -2.81 6.32
CA SER A 46 -2.45 -4.20 6.12
C SER A 46 -0.98 -4.29 5.71
N GLN A 47 -0.31 -5.36 6.13
CA GLN A 47 0.98 -5.73 5.57
C GLN A 47 0.77 -6.48 4.26
N THR A 48 1.67 -6.25 3.30
CA THR A 48 1.72 -7.04 2.07
C THR A 48 1.89 -8.52 2.42
N THR A 49 1.00 -9.37 1.92
CA THR A 49 1.06 -10.82 2.18
C THR A 49 2.26 -11.44 1.47
N LEU A 50 2.74 -12.58 1.99
CA LEU A 50 3.81 -13.34 1.33
C LEU A 50 3.40 -13.77 -0.09
N GLU A 51 2.12 -14.06 -0.29
CA GLU A 51 1.54 -14.33 -1.62
C GLU A 51 1.68 -13.13 -2.55
N GLN A 52 1.37 -11.92 -2.09
CA GLN A 52 1.51 -10.71 -2.91
C GLN A 52 2.98 -10.41 -3.24
N VAL A 53 3.90 -10.70 -2.30
CA VAL A 53 5.34 -10.66 -2.54
C VAL A 53 5.72 -11.67 -3.63
N PHE A 54 5.23 -12.90 -3.54
CA PHE A 54 5.46 -13.96 -4.52
C PHE A 54 4.91 -13.61 -5.91
N LEU A 55 3.70 -13.05 -5.98
CA LEU A 55 3.08 -12.57 -7.22
C LEU A 55 3.87 -11.41 -7.84
N ASN A 56 4.37 -10.47 -7.03
CA ASN A 56 5.24 -9.40 -7.53
C ASN A 56 6.58 -9.95 -8.06
N PHE A 57 7.16 -10.95 -7.38
CA PHE A 57 8.36 -11.65 -7.88
C PHE A 57 8.08 -12.41 -9.19
N ALA A 58 6.96 -13.11 -9.30
CA ALA A 58 6.59 -13.81 -10.52
C ALA A 58 6.32 -12.84 -11.68
N ARG A 59 5.61 -11.73 -11.44
CA ARG A 59 5.33 -10.68 -12.43
C ARG A 59 6.58 -9.97 -12.94
N SER A 60 7.60 -9.82 -12.09
CA SER A 60 8.89 -9.21 -12.49
C SER A 60 9.81 -10.17 -13.25
N GLN A 61 9.52 -11.47 -13.23
CA GLN A 61 10.24 -12.49 -13.99
C GLN A 61 9.56 -12.88 -15.32
N LEU A 62 8.30 -12.50 -15.52
CA LEU A 62 7.61 -12.67 -16.79
C LEU A 62 8.13 -11.65 -17.79
N ASP A 63 8.88 -12.13 -18.78
CA ASP A 63 9.34 -11.35 -19.92
C ASP A 63 8.11 -10.77 -20.65
N PRO A 64 8.07 -9.48 -21.02
CA PRO A 64 6.94 -8.89 -21.75
C PRO A 64 6.57 -9.64 -23.05
N ASP A 65 7.50 -10.44 -23.60
CA ASP A 65 7.26 -11.29 -24.78
C ASP A 65 6.49 -12.59 -24.47
N GLU A 66 6.39 -13.02 -23.22
CA GLU A 66 5.64 -14.23 -22.82
C GLU A 66 4.13 -13.98 -22.65
N LEU A 67 3.73 -12.73 -22.35
CA LEU A 67 2.33 -12.32 -22.23
C LEU A 67 1.66 -12.03 -23.60
N ARG A 68 2.44 -12.01 -24.69
CA ARG A 68 1.99 -11.77 -26.07
C ARG A 68 1.81 -13.03 -26.92
N ARG A 69 1.97 -14.23 -26.35
CA ARG A 69 1.66 -15.49 -27.03
C ARG A 69 0.33 -16.09 -26.60
#